data_AF-A0A562C8X0-F1
#
_entry.id   AF-A0A562C8X0-F1
#
_cell.length_a   1.000
_cell.length_b   1.000
_cell.length_c   1.000
_cell.angle_alpha   90.00
_cell.angle_beta   90.00
_cell.angle_gamma   90.00
#
_symmetry.space_group_name_H-M   'P 1'
#
loop_
_entity.id
_entity.type
_entity.pdbx_description
1 polymer ?
#
loop_
_entity_poly.entity_id
_entity_poly.type
_entity_poly.pdbx_seq_one_letter_code
_entity_poly.pdbx_strand_id
1 'polypeptide(L)'
;MKKMPGDVSSEDASMLVPDEIGRTCVLVLGMHRSGTSAVTRIFSLLGCDLPANLMGANKSNEAGHWESVPICQLNDRLLESAGSCWHDWQAFNPGWLRSPKAQTFREEALSVLEQEFGNSRLFVLKDPRICRLVPFWLDVLAGAGVRPLVVLPLRNPLEVAASLQKRNGFELAFGHLLWLRHVLEAEVATRGLPRIFLSYDSMLRSWARVVERAEEQFRLSLPRKSSTAIAEIETFLSDKLRHHKEAPESVVENPTLSRWLRDSYRILSRWIEKGEDTADHAALDAILAEFDAATPAFALLADAGHAAIGRARRLEDDLEQNKAELAEARKAAAQMEEAFETVERAAADTRAELQQTKSALEQRRHEAEETAEALKQTREKLADAEAARQKAEEAHTQARQEAEAARQEAEQAAALNRDLSTRLDTRFNEIAEISRLLRAREAEVEAGRLRTEQVASQAATELGRAITAVMDNRRHPFFWAGARMRRAIAIVQRSGLFDAEWYLRHYTDVAEAGIDPIKHYVLFGAREGRHPNGRLKS
;
A
#
# COMPACT_ATOMS: atom_id res chain seq x y z
N MET A 1 4.75 -84.46 78.87
CA MET A 1 3.60 -84.33 77.94
C MET A 1 3.70 -83.03 77.17
N LYS A 2 3.95 -83.10 75.85
CA LYS A 2 3.43 -82.19 74.80
C LYS A 2 3.80 -82.84 73.46
N LYS A 3 2.80 -83.13 72.62
CA LYS A 3 2.99 -83.80 71.31
C LYS A 3 3.56 -82.79 70.30
N MET A 4 4.40 -83.28 69.39
CA MET A 4 4.66 -82.62 68.12
C MET A 4 3.46 -82.85 67.17
N PRO A 5 3.09 -81.88 66.31
CA PRO A 5 2.46 -82.19 65.03
C PRO A 5 3.57 -82.65 64.05
N GLY A 6 3.34 -83.62 63.16
CA GLY A 6 2.07 -84.22 62.79
C GLY A 6 2.00 -84.20 61.26
N ASP A 7 2.54 -85.25 60.65
CA ASP A 7 2.59 -85.43 59.20
C ASP A 7 1.18 -85.42 58.60
N VAL A 8 0.97 -84.68 57.49
CA VAL A 8 -0.36 -84.52 56.87
C VAL A 8 -0.45 -85.39 55.63
N SER A 9 -1.14 -86.51 55.78
CA SER A 9 -1.39 -87.51 54.73
C SER A 9 -2.27 -86.97 53.59
N SER A 10 -2.00 -87.45 52.38
CA SER A 10 -2.50 -86.93 51.11
C SER A 10 -3.96 -87.28 50.74
N GLU A 11 -4.87 -87.41 51.71
CA GLU A 11 -6.26 -87.87 51.47
C GLU A 11 -7.36 -86.84 51.83
N ASP A 12 -7.07 -85.82 52.64
CA ASP A 12 -8.06 -84.79 53.05
C ASP A 12 -8.36 -83.70 51.98
N ALA A 13 -7.81 -83.82 50.76
CA ALA A 13 -8.00 -82.84 49.68
C ALA A 13 -9.38 -82.88 48.98
N SER A 14 -10.35 -83.65 49.51
CA SER A 14 -11.60 -84.01 48.81
C SER A 14 -12.89 -83.48 49.43
N MET A 15 -12.85 -82.74 50.53
CA MET A 15 -14.05 -82.20 51.21
C MET A 15 -13.97 -80.71 51.58
N LEU A 16 -13.50 -79.86 50.67
CA LEU A 16 -13.74 -78.41 50.80
C LEU A 16 -15.14 -78.05 50.29
N VAL A 17 -15.89 -77.35 51.15
CA VAL A 17 -17.25 -76.88 50.91
C VAL A 17 -17.25 -75.81 49.80
N PRO A 18 -18.28 -75.71 48.92
CA PRO A 18 -18.26 -74.80 47.76
C PRO A 18 -18.10 -73.29 48.04
N ASP A 19 -18.13 -72.84 49.30
CA ASP A 19 -17.95 -71.43 49.69
C ASP A 19 -16.49 -70.98 49.87
N GLU A 20 -15.51 -71.90 49.84
CA GLU A 20 -14.08 -71.56 50.05
C GLU A 20 -13.28 -71.20 48.78
N ILE A 21 -13.94 -71.02 47.62
CA ILE A 21 -13.26 -70.55 46.41
C ILE A 21 -13.03 -69.03 46.48
N GLY A 22 -11.88 -68.65 47.02
CA GLY A 22 -11.40 -67.27 47.05
C GLY A 22 -11.26 -66.63 45.66
N ARG A 23 -11.22 -65.29 45.62
CA ARG A 23 -11.15 -64.51 44.37
C ARG A 23 -9.95 -64.95 43.54
N THR A 24 -10.12 -65.06 42.23
CA THR A 24 -9.08 -65.49 41.29
C THR A 24 -8.84 -64.41 40.23
N CYS A 25 -7.57 -64.15 39.95
CA CYS A 25 -7.13 -63.21 38.93
C CYS A 25 -6.35 -63.94 37.82
N VAL A 26 -6.81 -63.85 36.58
CA VAL A 26 -6.00 -64.19 35.41
C VAL A 26 -5.07 -63.00 35.14
N LEU A 27 -3.80 -63.15 35.52
CA LEU A 27 -2.79 -62.10 35.42
C LEU A 27 -2.03 -62.24 34.10
N VAL A 28 -2.31 -61.37 33.14
CA VAL A 28 -1.73 -61.43 31.78
C VAL A 28 -0.45 -60.58 31.73
N LEU A 29 0.71 -61.23 31.68
CA LEU A 29 2.03 -60.60 31.70
C LEU A 29 2.75 -60.76 30.36
N GLY A 30 2.94 -59.66 29.65
CA GLY A 30 3.76 -59.66 28.44
C GLY A 30 4.15 -58.26 28.02
N MET A 31 5.27 -58.15 27.30
CA MET A 31 5.74 -56.89 26.72
C MET A 31 4.64 -56.23 25.86
N HIS A 32 4.61 -54.90 25.81
CA HIS A 32 3.75 -54.19 24.86
C HIS A 32 3.90 -54.79 23.46
N ARG A 33 2.77 -54.95 22.74
CA ARG A 33 2.70 -55.55 21.39
C ARG A 33 2.91 -57.09 21.34
N SER A 34 3.09 -57.80 22.46
CA SER A 34 3.21 -59.28 22.46
C SER A 34 1.88 -60.06 22.28
N GLY A 35 0.74 -59.37 22.20
CA GLY A 35 -0.58 -60.00 22.08
C GLY A 35 -1.40 -60.05 23.37
N THR A 36 -0.92 -59.43 24.45
CA THR A 36 -1.61 -59.33 25.76
C THR A 36 -3.08 -58.91 25.64
N SER A 37 -3.41 -57.92 24.80
CA SER A 37 -4.79 -57.47 24.58
C SER A 37 -5.69 -58.55 23.97
N ALA A 38 -5.19 -59.39 23.06
CA ALA A 38 -5.96 -60.47 22.46
C ALA A 38 -6.25 -61.59 23.47
N VAL A 39 -5.24 -61.94 24.29
CA VAL A 39 -5.40 -62.87 25.42
C VAL A 39 -6.42 -62.34 26.42
N THR A 40 -6.29 -61.08 26.84
CA THR A 40 -7.21 -60.42 27.77
C THR A 40 -8.65 -60.46 27.25
N ARG A 41 -8.85 -60.15 25.96
CA ARG A 41 -10.17 -60.20 25.34
C ARG A 41 -10.76 -61.60 25.31
N ILE A 42 -9.98 -62.62 24.97
CA ILE A 42 -10.43 -64.03 24.98
C ILE A 42 -10.88 -64.45 26.38
N PHE A 43 -10.07 -64.22 27.41
CA PHE A 43 -10.46 -64.53 28.79
C PHE A 43 -11.71 -63.75 29.23
N SER A 44 -11.88 -62.50 28.80
CA SER A 44 -13.11 -61.74 29.09
C SER A 44 -14.36 -62.32 28.40
N LEU A 45 -14.23 -62.75 27.15
CA LEU A 45 -15.35 -63.35 26.39
C LEU A 45 -15.75 -64.72 26.96
N LEU A 46 -14.81 -65.43 27.58
CA LEU A 46 -15.00 -66.68 28.32
C LEU A 46 -15.44 -66.48 29.79
N GLY A 47 -15.65 -65.23 30.21
CA GLY A 47 -16.29 -64.88 31.48
C GLY A 47 -15.35 -64.58 32.64
N CYS A 48 -14.14 -64.09 32.38
CA CYS A 48 -13.40 -63.29 33.36
C CYS A 48 -13.88 -61.83 33.33
N ASP A 49 -14.21 -61.24 34.46
CA ASP A 49 -14.60 -59.84 34.52
C ASP A 49 -13.46 -58.90 34.10
N LEU A 50 -13.83 -57.81 33.43
CA LEU A 50 -12.94 -56.71 33.06
C LEU A 50 -13.00 -55.60 34.12
N PRO A 51 -11.96 -54.74 34.21
CA PRO A 51 -12.00 -53.58 35.09
C PRO A 51 -13.11 -52.59 34.71
N ALA A 52 -13.62 -51.85 35.67
CA ALA A 52 -14.66 -50.84 35.48
C ALA A 52 -14.26 -49.72 34.50
N ASN A 53 -13.02 -49.21 34.58
CA ASN A 53 -12.56 -48.08 33.77
C ASN A 53 -11.57 -48.51 32.67
N LEU A 54 -12.11 -49.06 31.58
CA LEU A 54 -11.35 -49.63 30.46
C LEU A 54 -10.66 -48.60 29.55
N MET A 55 -9.40 -48.89 29.21
CA MET A 55 -8.69 -48.25 28.11
C MET A 55 -9.18 -48.76 26.75
N GLY A 56 -9.97 -47.92 26.08
CA GLY A 56 -10.59 -48.20 24.79
C GLY A 56 -9.62 -48.28 23.60
N ALA A 57 -10.19 -48.35 22.39
CA ALA A 57 -9.47 -48.39 21.13
C ALA A 57 -8.75 -47.07 20.81
N ASN A 58 -7.62 -47.14 20.12
CA ASN A 58 -6.92 -45.97 19.56
C ASN A 58 -6.11 -46.32 18.31
N LYS A 59 -5.49 -45.32 17.66
CA LYS A 59 -4.68 -45.49 16.42
C LYS A 59 -3.57 -46.56 16.51
N SER A 60 -3.16 -46.97 17.71
CA SER A 60 -2.16 -48.04 17.90
C SER A 60 -2.76 -49.43 18.14
N ASN A 61 -4.05 -49.51 18.42
CA ASN A 61 -4.79 -50.74 18.68
C ASN A 61 -6.30 -50.46 18.52
N GLU A 62 -6.81 -50.69 17.32
CA GLU A 62 -8.20 -50.41 16.94
C GLU A 62 -9.20 -51.35 17.63
N ALA A 63 -8.73 -52.50 18.12
CA ALA A 63 -9.53 -53.52 18.80
C ALA A 63 -9.58 -53.38 20.35
N GLY A 64 -9.10 -52.25 20.89
CA GLY A 64 -9.12 -51.96 22.34
C GLY A 64 -7.94 -52.55 23.11
N HIS A 65 -7.46 -51.82 24.14
CA HIS A 65 -6.35 -52.29 24.97
C HIS A 65 -6.78 -53.23 26.09
N TRP A 66 -7.99 -53.08 26.62
CA TRP A 66 -8.53 -53.89 27.73
C TRP A 66 -7.73 -53.78 29.04
N GLU A 67 -7.06 -52.63 29.23
CA GLU A 67 -6.31 -52.28 30.45
C GLU A 67 -7.18 -51.40 31.35
N SER A 68 -6.97 -51.43 32.66
CA SER A 68 -7.57 -50.45 33.58
C SER A 68 -6.82 -49.11 33.45
N VAL A 69 -7.54 -48.02 33.24
CA VAL A 69 -6.94 -46.66 33.18
C VAL A 69 -6.38 -46.24 34.56
N PRO A 70 -7.12 -46.37 35.68
CA PRO A 70 -6.57 -46.12 37.02
C PRO A 70 -5.32 -46.92 37.35
N ILE A 71 -5.28 -48.23 37.05
CA ILE A 71 -4.11 -49.08 37.30
C ILE A 71 -2.92 -48.64 36.44
N CYS A 72 -3.15 -48.31 35.16
CA CYS A 72 -2.11 -47.82 34.25
C CYS A 72 -1.48 -46.51 34.75
N GLN A 73 -2.31 -45.56 35.23
CA GLN A 73 -1.86 -44.31 35.84
C GLN A 73 -1.15 -44.51 37.20
N LEU A 74 -1.54 -45.52 37.97
CA LEU A 74 -0.84 -45.90 39.20
C LEU A 74 0.54 -46.49 38.88
N ASN A 75 0.62 -47.40 37.91
CA ASN A 75 1.86 -48.03 37.48
C ASN A 75 2.87 -47.00 36.94
N ASP A 76 2.44 -46.03 36.13
CA ASP A 76 3.33 -44.96 35.65
C ASP A 76 3.88 -44.10 36.80
N ARG A 77 3.03 -43.64 37.74
CA ARG A 77 3.49 -42.89 38.94
C ARG A 77 4.39 -43.71 39.85
N LEU A 78 4.14 -45.01 39.96
CA LEU A 78 4.93 -45.93 40.77
C LEU A 78 6.35 -46.04 40.19
N LEU A 79 6.46 -46.32 38.89
CA LEU A 79 7.73 -46.38 38.16
C LEU A 79 8.49 -45.05 38.26
N GLU A 80 7.82 -43.92 38.03
CA GLU A 80 8.41 -42.58 38.15
C GLU A 80 8.97 -42.34 39.56
N SER A 81 8.23 -42.72 40.60
CA SER A 81 8.68 -42.59 42.00
C SER A 81 9.87 -43.49 42.37
N ALA A 82 10.18 -44.48 41.52
CA ALA A 82 11.36 -45.34 41.62
C ALA A 82 12.52 -44.87 40.73
N GLY A 83 12.35 -43.77 39.98
CA GLY A 83 13.33 -43.26 39.02
C GLY A 83 13.34 -44.03 37.68
N SER A 84 12.24 -44.70 37.34
CA SER A 84 12.11 -45.59 36.18
C SER A 84 10.86 -45.25 35.35
N CYS A 85 10.61 -45.99 34.27
CA CYS A 85 9.43 -45.84 33.41
C CYS A 85 9.14 -47.15 32.64
N TRP A 86 8.02 -47.25 31.92
CA TRP A 86 7.67 -48.49 31.19
C TRP A 86 8.69 -48.85 30.09
N HIS A 87 9.37 -47.86 29.51
CA HIS A 87 10.44 -48.08 28.52
C HIS A 87 11.83 -47.95 29.13
N ASP A 88 11.97 -48.11 30.44
CA ASP A 88 13.26 -48.36 31.06
C ASP A 88 13.63 -49.83 30.84
N TRP A 89 14.84 -50.06 30.34
CA TRP A 89 15.41 -51.39 30.10
C TRP A 89 16.37 -51.81 31.23
N GLN A 90 16.67 -50.91 32.17
CA GLN A 90 17.50 -51.18 33.34
C GLN A 90 16.73 -51.96 34.41
N ALA A 91 17.44 -52.60 35.34
CA ALA A 91 16.83 -53.33 36.44
C ALA A 91 16.02 -52.41 37.37
N PHE A 92 14.80 -52.82 37.74
CA PHE A 92 13.97 -52.04 38.65
C PHE A 92 14.56 -52.08 40.06
N ASN A 93 14.64 -50.95 40.75
CA ASN A 93 15.31 -50.85 42.04
C ASN A 93 14.63 -51.74 43.11
N PRO A 94 15.24 -52.87 43.55
CA PRO A 94 14.60 -53.77 44.50
C PRO A 94 14.55 -53.18 45.93
N GLY A 95 15.33 -52.13 46.20
CA GLY A 95 15.25 -51.36 47.44
C GLY A 95 13.99 -50.51 47.53
N TRP A 96 13.41 -50.10 46.40
CA TRP A 96 12.20 -49.27 46.37
C TRP A 96 11.00 -49.99 46.98
N LEU A 97 10.84 -51.30 46.72
CA LEU A 97 9.76 -52.14 47.25
C LEU A 97 9.71 -52.20 48.79
N ARG A 98 10.83 -51.92 49.47
CA ARG A 98 10.93 -51.89 50.94
C ARG A 98 10.82 -50.47 51.52
N SER A 99 10.55 -49.47 50.68
CA SER A 99 10.44 -48.07 51.11
C SER A 99 9.05 -47.75 51.69
N PRO A 100 8.93 -46.72 52.56
CA PRO A 100 7.63 -46.21 53.00
C PRO A 100 6.73 -45.76 51.83
N LYS A 101 7.34 -45.34 50.71
CA LYS A 101 6.60 -44.93 49.50
C LYS A 101 5.89 -46.11 48.83
N ALA A 102 6.52 -47.28 48.80
CA ALA A 102 5.89 -48.50 48.29
C ALA A 102 4.68 -48.92 49.12
N GLN A 103 4.72 -48.76 50.45
CA GLN A 103 3.55 -48.99 51.32
C GLN A 103 2.37 -48.07 50.97
N THR A 104 2.62 -46.77 50.73
CA THR A 104 1.55 -45.85 50.27
C THR A 104 0.95 -46.26 48.93
N PHE A 105 1.79 -46.67 47.96
CA PHE A 105 1.29 -47.17 46.68
C PHE A 105 0.54 -48.51 46.82
N ARG A 106 0.92 -49.37 47.78
CA ARG A 106 0.23 -50.64 48.06
C ARG A 106 -1.19 -50.41 48.57
N GLU A 107 -1.35 -49.47 49.51
CA GLU A 107 -2.66 -49.05 50.03
C GLU A 107 -3.54 -48.43 48.92
N GLU A 108 -2.95 -47.58 48.08
CA GLU A 108 -3.64 -47.03 46.91
C GLU A 108 -4.04 -48.13 45.90
N ALA A 109 -3.14 -49.07 45.60
CA ALA A 109 -3.36 -50.15 44.63
C ALA A 109 -4.43 -51.15 45.12
N LEU A 110 -4.52 -51.42 46.42
CA LEU A 110 -5.61 -52.19 47.01
C LEU A 110 -6.97 -51.50 46.77
N SER A 111 -7.05 -50.19 47.05
CA SER A 111 -8.29 -49.43 46.82
C SER A 111 -8.65 -49.36 45.33
N VAL A 112 -7.68 -49.15 44.44
CA VAL A 112 -7.91 -49.16 42.98
C VAL A 112 -8.34 -50.55 42.50
N LEU A 113 -7.75 -51.64 42.99
CA LEU A 113 -8.15 -53.01 42.64
C LEU A 113 -9.61 -53.30 43.08
N GLU A 114 -10.00 -52.82 44.26
CA GLU A 114 -11.38 -52.92 44.75
C GLU A 114 -12.36 -52.09 43.92
N GLN A 115 -12.00 -50.85 43.56
CA GLN A 115 -12.83 -49.99 42.70
C GLN A 115 -13.00 -50.58 41.29
N GLU A 116 -11.95 -51.14 40.71
CA GLU A 116 -11.96 -51.63 39.33
C GLU A 116 -12.62 -52.99 39.17
N PHE A 117 -12.53 -53.89 40.18
CA PHE A 117 -13.03 -55.27 40.07
C PHE A 117 -14.09 -55.64 41.12
N GLY A 118 -14.39 -54.76 42.07
CA GLY A 118 -15.42 -54.96 43.11
C GLY A 118 -15.35 -56.32 43.79
N ASN A 119 -16.48 -57.01 43.83
CA ASN A 119 -16.64 -58.36 44.37
C ASN A 119 -16.43 -59.48 43.33
N SER A 120 -15.80 -59.20 42.18
CA SER A 120 -15.58 -60.22 41.15
C SER A 120 -14.79 -61.41 41.71
N ARG A 121 -15.35 -62.62 41.52
CA ARG A 121 -14.72 -63.89 41.89
C ARG A 121 -13.69 -64.37 40.86
N LEU A 122 -13.81 -63.95 39.59
CA LEU A 122 -12.89 -64.30 38.52
C LEU A 122 -12.75 -63.12 37.55
N PHE A 123 -11.59 -62.46 37.58
CA PHE A 123 -11.31 -61.29 36.73
C PHE A 123 -9.98 -61.42 35.99
N VAL A 124 -9.81 -60.64 34.93
CA VAL A 124 -8.55 -60.57 34.17
C VAL A 124 -7.85 -59.22 34.40
N LEU A 125 -6.61 -59.27 34.88
CA LEU A 125 -5.77 -58.09 35.08
C LEU A 125 -4.66 -58.08 34.04
N LYS A 126 -4.54 -56.96 33.31
CA LYS A 126 -3.49 -56.74 32.32
C LYS A 126 -3.06 -55.28 32.27
N ASP A 127 -1.76 -55.07 32.45
CA ASP A 127 -1.00 -53.89 32.00
C ASP A 127 0.45 -54.39 31.76
N PRO A 128 1.06 -54.17 30.59
CA PRO A 128 2.43 -54.60 30.31
C PRO A 128 3.48 -54.10 31.33
N ARG A 129 3.22 -52.98 32.02
CA ARG A 129 4.09 -52.48 33.10
C ARG A 129 4.16 -53.42 34.29
N ILE A 130 3.13 -54.25 34.50
CA ILE A 130 3.13 -55.21 35.60
C ILE A 130 4.29 -56.21 35.44
N CYS A 131 4.80 -56.46 34.23
CA CYS A 131 6.03 -57.23 34.03
C CYS A 131 7.25 -56.66 34.79
N ARG A 132 7.35 -55.33 34.95
CA ARG A 132 8.38 -54.65 35.76
C ARG A 132 8.04 -54.64 37.26
N LEU A 133 6.78 -54.85 37.61
CA LEU A 133 6.19 -54.63 38.93
C LEU A 133 5.55 -55.89 39.54
N VAL A 134 5.87 -57.08 39.03
CA VAL A 134 5.26 -58.34 39.47
C VAL A 134 5.34 -58.53 40.99
N PRO A 135 6.49 -58.33 41.66
CA PRO A 135 6.56 -58.52 43.12
C PRO A 135 5.61 -57.60 43.90
N PHE A 136 5.42 -56.35 43.44
CA PHE A 136 4.47 -55.42 44.02
C PHE A 136 3.02 -55.88 43.81
N TRP A 137 2.66 -56.25 42.58
CA TRP A 137 1.29 -56.67 42.28
C TRP A 137 0.91 -58.02 42.90
N LEU A 138 1.87 -58.94 43.08
CA LEU A 138 1.62 -60.18 43.83
C LEU A 138 1.33 -59.91 45.31
N ASP A 139 2.03 -58.95 45.94
CA ASP A 139 1.74 -58.52 47.32
C ASP A 139 0.39 -57.79 47.44
N VAL A 140 0.03 -56.94 46.47
CA VAL A 140 -1.31 -56.31 46.40
C VAL A 140 -2.40 -57.37 46.24
N LEU A 141 -2.25 -58.34 45.32
CA LEU A 141 -3.22 -59.43 45.12
C LEU A 141 -3.34 -60.32 46.36
N ALA A 142 -2.22 -60.68 47.01
CA ALA A 142 -2.23 -61.42 48.27
C ALA A 142 -2.92 -60.64 49.40
N GLY A 143 -2.66 -59.32 49.51
CA GLY A 143 -3.33 -58.43 50.46
C GLY A 143 -4.84 -58.29 50.22
N ALA A 144 -5.31 -58.47 48.99
CA ALA A 144 -6.73 -58.50 48.62
C ALA A 144 -7.38 -59.90 48.70
N GLY A 145 -6.64 -60.93 49.14
CA GLY A 145 -7.13 -62.32 49.17
C GLY A 145 -7.38 -62.91 47.78
N VAL A 146 -6.65 -62.44 46.76
CA VAL A 146 -6.81 -62.85 45.36
C VAL A 146 -5.70 -63.81 44.94
N ARG A 147 -6.07 -64.98 44.43
CA ARG A 147 -5.15 -65.97 43.85
C ARG A 147 -4.79 -65.60 42.40
N PRO A 148 -3.51 -65.38 42.05
CA PRO A 148 -3.07 -65.18 40.67
C PRO A 148 -2.96 -66.50 39.90
N LEU A 149 -3.36 -66.47 38.63
CA LEU A 149 -3.09 -67.47 37.59
C LEU A 149 -2.39 -66.73 36.43
N VAL A 150 -1.13 -67.04 36.19
CA VAL A 150 -0.28 -66.19 35.34
C VAL A 150 -0.28 -66.65 33.89
N VAL A 151 -0.61 -65.76 32.96
CA VAL A 151 -0.62 -66.05 31.52
C VAL A 151 0.43 -65.19 30.82
N LEU A 152 1.45 -65.82 30.23
CA LEU A 152 2.58 -65.16 29.59
C LEU A 152 2.54 -65.30 28.06
N PRO A 153 1.92 -64.35 27.33
CA PRO A 153 1.99 -64.30 25.86
C PRO A 153 3.37 -63.89 25.36
N LEU A 154 4.06 -64.87 24.76
CA LEU A 154 5.30 -64.69 24.03
C LEU A 154 4.99 -64.34 22.56
N ARG A 155 5.73 -63.38 22.02
CA ARG A 155 5.77 -63.03 20.61
C ARG A 155 7.22 -62.88 20.16
N ASN A 156 7.49 -63.20 18.90
CA ASN A 156 8.81 -63.01 18.28
C ASN A 156 9.33 -61.58 18.57
N PRO A 157 10.52 -61.42 19.19
CA PRO A 157 11.07 -60.12 19.56
C PRO A 157 11.26 -59.16 18.38
N LEU A 158 11.53 -59.66 17.16
CA LEU A 158 11.67 -58.83 15.97
C LEU A 158 10.34 -58.17 15.59
N GLU A 159 9.23 -58.90 15.66
CA GLU A 159 7.89 -58.32 15.44
C GLU A 159 7.51 -57.29 16.51
N VAL A 160 7.93 -57.52 17.76
CA VAL A 160 7.70 -56.57 18.86
C VAL A 160 8.54 -55.30 18.63
N ALA A 161 9.82 -55.43 18.31
CA ALA A 161 10.70 -54.30 17.99
C ALA A 161 10.20 -53.50 16.78
N ALA A 162 9.84 -54.15 15.67
CA ALA A 162 9.26 -53.49 14.50
C ALA A 162 7.94 -52.77 14.84
N SER A 163 7.07 -53.38 15.66
CA SER A 163 5.84 -52.73 16.11
C SER A 163 6.08 -51.56 17.06
N LEU A 164 7.17 -51.56 17.84
CA LEU A 164 7.57 -50.45 18.72
C LEU A 164 8.22 -49.32 17.92
N GLN A 165 9.04 -49.63 16.91
CA GLN A 165 9.58 -48.65 15.96
C GLN A 165 8.44 -47.89 15.28
N LYS A 166 7.46 -48.60 14.71
CA LYS A 166 6.29 -47.98 14.07
C LYS A 166 5.41 -47.16 15.03
N ARG A 167 5.33 -47.53 16.32
CA ARG A 167 4.46 -46.85 17.31
C ARG A 167 5.15 -45.66 17.99
N ASN A 168 6.42 -45.79 18.34
CA ASN A 168 7.15 -44.87 19.21
C ASN A 168 8.32 -44.15 18.50
N GLY A 169 8.80 -44.67 17.37
CA GLY A 169 10.08 -44.26 16.77
C GLY A 169 11.30 -44.86 17.48
N PHE A 170 11.12 -45.97 18.22
CA PHE A 170 12.22 -46.65 18.91
C PHE A 170 13.08 -47.45 17.94
N GLU A 171 14.40 -47.42 18.13
CA GLU A 171 15.32 -48.28 17.39
C GLU A 171 15.08 -49.76 17.65
N LEU A 172 15.30 -50.60 16.64
CA LEU A 172 15.03 -52.04 16.73
C LEU A 172 15.82 -52.70 17.88
N ALA A 173 17.09 -52.33 18.01
CA ALA A 173 17.95 -52.80 19.11
C ALA A 173 17.39 -52.44 20.49
N PHE A 174 16.84 -51.23 20.66
CA PHE A 174 16.19 -50.81 21.90
C PHE A 174 14.92 -51.61 22.17
N GLY A 175 14.12 -51.87 21.13
CA GLY A 175 12.96 -52.78 21.19
C GLY A 175 13.32 -54.20 21.69
N HIS A 176 14.49 -54.72 21.31
CA HIS A 176 15.00 -56.01 21.81
C HIS A 176 15.36 -55.96 23.30
N LEU A 177 15.98 -54.88 23.79
CA LEU A 177 16.31 -54.72 25.22
C LEU A 177 15.04 -54.63 26.08
N LEU A 178 14.02 -53.89 25.61
CA LEU A 178 12.73 -53.80 26.28
C LEU A 178 12.03 -55.16 26.34
N TRP A 179 12.03 -55.92 25.23
CA TRP A 179 11.48 -57.28 25.20
C TRP A 179 12.17 -58.18 26.22
N LEU A 180 13.51 -58.19 26.23
CA LEU A 180 14.29 -58.98 27.20
C LEU A 180 13.94 -58.63 28.63
N ARG A 181 13.97 -57.33 28.97
CA ARG A 181 13.69 -56.84 30.33
C ARG A 181 12.31 -57.27 30.83
N HIS A 182 11.26 -57.04 30.05
CA HIS A 182 9.89 -57.36 30.46
C HIS A 182 9.65 -58.87 30.53
N VAL A 183 10.21 -59.65 29.61
CA VAL A 183 10.01 -61.11 29.57
C VAL A 183 10.78 -61.81 30.70
N LEU A 184 12.04 -61.44 30.95
CA LEU A 184 12.85 -62.04 32.00
C LEU A 184 12.36 -61.68 33.41
N GLU A 185 11.97 -60.42 33.66
CA GLU A 185 11.44 -60.04 34.97
C GLU A 185 10.07 -60.67 35.26
N ALA A 186 9.18 -60.76 34.26
CA ALA A 186 7.93 -61.48 34.40
C ALA A 186 8.12 -63.00 34.58
N GLU A 187 9.16 -63.57 33.96
CA GLU A 187 9.53 -64.97 34.16
C GLU A 187 10.04 -65.19 35.60
N VAL A 188 11.15 -64.58 36.00
CA VAL A 188 11.77 -64.86 37.31
C VAL A 188 10.83 -64.57 38.48
N ALA A 189 10.04 -63.49 38.41
CA ALA A 189 9.13 -63.09 39.48
C ALA A 189 7.84 -63.91 39.57
N THR A 190 7.58 -64.84 38.64
CA THR A 190 6.38 -65.71 38.68
C THR A 190 6.69 -67.20 38.85
N ARG A 191 7.96 -67.57 39.04
CA ARG A 191 8.36 -68.95 39.35
C ARG A 191 7.63 -69.45 40.60
N GLY A 192 7.16 -70.69 40.57
CA GLY A 192 6.38 -71.30 41.66
C GLY A 192 4.89 -70.94 41.69
N LEU A 193 4.42 -69.99 40.88
CA LEU A 193 2.99 -69.74 40.69
C LEU A 193 2.41 -70.66 39.59
N PRO A 194 1.09 -70.94 39.60
CA PRO A 194 0.43 -71.54 38.45
C PRO A 194 0.55 -70.58 37.25
N ARG A 195 1.37 -70.96 36.25
CA ARG A 195 1.67 -70.12 35.09
C ARG A 195 1.71 -70.89 33.78
N ILE A 196 1.29 -70.27 32.67
CA ILE A 196 1.37 -70.84 31.32
C ILE A 196 2.03 -69.85 30.35
N PHE A 197 2.99 -70.34 29.58
CA PHE A 197 3.54 -69.63 28.42
C PHE A 197 2.76 -70.01 27.17
N LEU A 198 2.40 -69.02 26.35
CA LEU A 198 1.68 -69.25 25.10
C LEU A 198 2.22 -68.40 23.96
N SER A 199 2.12 -68.89 22.73
CA SER A 199 2.56 -68.16 21.54
C SER A 199 1.40 -67.34 20.97
N TYR A 200 1.68 -66.08 20.63
CA TYR A 200 0.74 -65.23 19.91
C TYR A 200 0.27 -65.84 18.57
N ASP A 201 1.14 -66.59 17.87
CA ASP A 201 0.76 -67.30 16.64
C ASP A 201 -0.25 -68.43 16.92
N SER A 202 -0.02 -69.21 17.98
CA SER A 202 -0.95 -70.27 18.41
C SER A 202 -2.29 -69.73 18.87
N MET A 203 -2.32 -68.56 19.52
CA MET A 203 -3.58 -67.87 19.86
C MET A 203 -4.39 -67.52 18.61
N LEU A 204 -3.76 -66.94 17.59
CA LEU A 204 -4.48 -66.53 16.37
C LEU A 204 -4.99 -67.73 15.56
N ARG A 205 -4.29 -68.87 15.57
CA ARG A 205 -4.65 -70.04 14.75
C ARG A 205 -5.49 -71.09 15.47
N SER A 206 -5.40 -71.20 16.79
CA SER A 206 -5.95 -72.33 17.55
C SER A 206 -6.25 -71.94 19.00
N TRP A 207 -6.85 -70.76 19.22
CA TRP A 207 -7.15 -70.22 20.55
C TRP A 207 -7.83 -71.22 21.49
N ALA A 208 -8.79 -72.01 21.00
CA ALA A 208 -9.56 -72.97 21.79
C ALA A 208 -8.64 -73.99 22.49
N ARG A 209 -7.69 -74.58 21.74
CA ARG A 209 -6.70 -75.52 22.29
C ARG A 209 -5.73 -74.87 23.28
N VAL A 210 -5.45 -73.57 23.13
CA VAL A 210 -4.61 -72.85 24.11
C VAL A 210 -5.39 -72.57 25.41
N VAL A 211 -6.68 -72.27 25.29
CA VAL A 211 -7.59 -72.11 26.44
C VAL A 211 -7.77 -73.43 27.19
N GLU A 212 -8.02 -74.54 26.49
CA GLU A 212 -8.11 -75.88 27.08
C GLU A 212 -6.87 -76.22 27.91
N ARG A 213 -5.66 -76.01 27.34
CA ARG A 213 -4.39 -76.19 28.06
C ARG A 213 -4.26 -75.29 29.29
N ALA A 214 -4.72 -74.04 29.21
CA ALA A 214 -4.68 -73.11 30.35
C ALA A 214 -5.64 -73.55 31.47
N GLU A 215 -6.83 -74.04 31.13
CA GLU A 215 -7.81 -74.56 32.08
C GLU A 215 -7.31 -75.84 32.76
N GLU A 216 -6.75 -76.79 32.01
CA GLU A 216 -6.09 -77.98 32.56
C GLU A 216 -4.96 -77.61 33.52
N GLN A 217 -4.06 -76.71 33.11
CA GLN A 217 -2.88 -76.33 33.88
C GLN A 217 -3.23 -75.52 35.14
N PHE A 218 -4.25 -74.67 35.08
CA PHE A 218 -4.72 -73.90 36.24
C PHE A 218 -5.72 -74.66 37.12
N ARG A 219 -6.28 -75.77 36.63
CA ARG A 219 -7.46 -76.46 37.18
C ARG A 219 -8.65 -75.50 37.36
N LEU A 220 -8.89 -74.69 36.32
CA LEU A 220 -9.93 -73.67 36.25
C LEU A 220 -10.99 -74.12 35.23
N SER A 221 -12.27 -73.82 35.49
CA SER A 221 -13.34 -73.93 34.50
C SER A 221 -13.86 -72.52 34.18
N LEU A 222 -13.72 -72.08 32.93
CA LEU A 222 -14.17 -70.77 32.49
C LEU A 222 -15.70 -70.76 32.30
N PRO A 223 -16.43 -69.80 32.90
CA PRO A 223 -17.88 -69.90 33.05
C PRO A 223 -18.69 -69.67 31.77
N ARG A 224 -18.12 -69.05 30.72
CA ARG A 224 -18.85 -68.70 29.49
C ARG A 224 -18.30 -69.43 28.25
N LYS A 225 -18.60 -70.73 28.14
CA LYS A 225 -18.29 -71.57 26.95
C LYS A 225 -19.52 -71.84 26.06
N SER A 226 -20.29 -70.81 25.72
CA SER A 226 -21.39 -70.96 24.77
C SER A 226 -20.90 -70.86 23.31
N SER A 227 -21.69 -71.39 22.38
CA SER A 227 -21.48 -71.19 20.94
C SER A 227 -21.43 -69.71 20.55
N THR A 228 -22.19 -68.86 21.25
CA THR A 228 -22.13 -67.39 21.09
C THR A 228 -20.77 -66.82 21.47
N ALA A 229 -20.19 -67.25 22.59
CA ALA A 229 -18.87 -66.77 23.02
C ALA A 229 -17.75 -67.23 22.07
N ILE A 230 -17.86 -68.46 21.54
CA ILE A 230 -16.95 -68.97 20.49
C ILE A 230 -17.02 -68.07 19.25
N ALA A 231 -18.23 -67.75 18.75
CA ALA A 231 -18.40 -66.89 17.60
C ALA A 231 -17.92 -65.45 17.84
N GLU A 232 -18.13 -64.89 19.04
CA GLU A 232 -17.59 -63.57 19.44
C GLU A 232 -16.05 -63.55 19.41
N ILE A 233 -15.39 -64.62 19.86
CA ILE A 233 -13.93 -64.76 19.83
C ILE A 233 -13.42 -64.93 18.40
N GLU A 234 -14.02 -65.81 17.60
CA GLU A 234 -13.64 -66.02 16.21
C GLU A 234 -13.77 -64.73 15.38
N THR A 235 -14.85 -63.97 15.57
CA THR A 235 -15.04 -62.66 14.95
C THR A 235 -13.90 -61.71 15.34
N PHE A 236 -13.62 -61.54 16.63
CA PHE A 236 -12.57 -60.66 17.13
C PHE A 236 -11.17 -61.04 16.62
N LEU A 237 -10.85 -62.33 16.46
CA LEU A 237 -9.56 -62.77 15.95
C LEU A 237 -9.44 -62.67 14.42
N SER A 238 -10.56 -62.67 13.70
CA SER A 238 -10.60 -62.51 12.24
C SER A 238 -10.21 -61.09 11.77
N ASP A 239 -10.38 -60.08 12.64
CA ASP A 239 -10.09 -58.67 12.39
C ASP A 239 -8.57 -58.35 12.38
N LYS A 240 -7.82 -58.93 11.44
CA LYS A 240 -6.46 -58.54 10.99
C LYS A 240 -5.48 -58.07 12.09
N LEU A 241 -5.48 -58.71 13.26
CA LEU A 241 -4.68 -58.30 14.43
C LEU A 241 -3.14 -58.37 14.25
N ARG A 242 -2.64 -58.97 13.15
CA ARG A 242 -1.21 -59.20 12.91
C ARG A 242 -0.74 -58.64 11.56
N HIS A 243 0.13 -57.62 11.61
CA HIS A 243 0.72 -56.98 10.43
C HIS A 243 2.17 -57.42 10.12
N HIS A 244 2.83 -58.12 11.04
CA HIS A 244 4.21 -58.61 10.90
C HIS A 244 4.23 -60.11 11.15
N LYS A 245 5.02 -60.86 10.38
CA LYS A 245 5.13 -62.32 10.49
C LYS A 245 6.59 -62.73 10.30
N GLU A 246 7.26 -62.98 11.40
CA GLU A 246 8.64 -63.47 11.45
C GLU A 246 8.66 -64.94 11.87
N ALA A 247 9.52 -65.74 11.22
CA ALA A 247 9.70 -67.14 11.56
C ALA A 247 10.56 -67.28 12.84
N PRO A 248 10.34 -68.28 13.72
CA PRO A 248 11.14 -68.42 14.95
C PRO A 248 12.66 -68.47 14.71
N GLU A 249 13.07 -69.05 13.59
CA GLU A 249 14.45 -69.21 13.14
C GLU A 249 15.14 -67.86 12.89
N SER A 250 14.39 -66.82 12.48
CA SER A 250 14.92 -65.46 12.24
C SER A 250 15.44 -64.78 13.51
N VAL A 251 15.05 -65.30 14.68
CA VAL A 251 15.65 -64.96 15.98
C VAL A 251 16.75 -65.95 16.32
N VAL A 252 16.41 -67.24 16.38
CA VAL A 252 17.27 -68.28 17.00
C VAL A 252 18.61 -68.44 16.29
N GLU A 253 18.62 -68.34 14.96
CA GLU A 253 19.80 -68.60 14.12
C GLU A 253 20.57 -67.32 13.74
N ASN A 254 19.99 -66.14 13.98
CA ASN A 254 20.54 -64.87 13.51
C ASN A 254 21.79 -64.43 14.31
N PRO A 255 23.00 -64.44 13.72
CA PRO A 255 24.24 -64.18 14.45
C PRO A 255 24.40 -62.71 14.90
N THR A 256 23.59 -61.79 14.36
CA THR A 256 23.63 -60.36 14.72
C THR A 256 22.88 -60.04 16.01
N LEU A 257 22.02 -60.94 16.49
CA LEU A 257 21.27 -60.78 17.73
C LEU A 257 22.07 -61.30 18.93
N SER A 258 21.95 -60.59 20.06
CA SER A 258 22.62 -60.95 21.31
C SER A 258 22.28 -62.38 21.75
N ARG A 259 23.23 -63.07 22.40
CA ARG A 259 22.99 -64.41 22.95
C ARG A 259 21.78 -64.41 23.88
N TRP A 260 21.65 -63.37 24.72
CA TRP A 260 20.52 -63.14 25.62
C TRP A 260 19.17 -63.25 24.89
N LEU A 261 18.98 -62.49 23.80
CA LEU A 261 17.72 -62.48 23.06
C LEU A 261 17.42 -63.85 22.44
N ARG A 262 18.43 -64.47 21.83
CA ARG A 262 18.28 -65.74 21.12
C ARG A 262 18.02 -66.91 22.06
N ASP A 263 18.76 -66.95 23.16
CA ASP A 263 18.73 -68.06 24.10
C ASP A 263 17.47 -68.00 24.97
N SER A 264 17.09 -66.82 25.47
CA SER A 264 15.79 -66.63 26.14
C SER A 264 14.62 -66.96 25.21
N TYR A 265 14.63 -66.48 23.95
CA TYR A 265 13.55 -66.81 23.02
C TYR A 265 13.49 -68.31 22.67
N ARG A 266 14.64 -68.99 22.54
CA ARG A 266 14.72 -70.43 22.28
C ARG A 266 14.16 -71.25 23.46
N ILE A 267 14.57 -70.92 24.68
CA ILE A 267 14.10 -71.58 25.92
C ILE A 267 12.57 -71.43 26.05
N LEU A 268 12.08 -70.19 26.00
CA LEU A 268 10.66 -69.90 26.21
C LEU A 268 9.77 -70.42 25.06
N SER A 269 10.28 -70.45 23.82
CA SER A 269 9.55 -71.10 22.71
C SER A 269 9.42 -72.60 22.93
N ARG A 270 10.48 -73.28 23.39
CA ARG A 270 10.41 -74.71 23.78
C ARG A 270 9.42 -74.94 24.92
N TRP A 271 9.35 -74.04 25.92
CA TRP A 271 8.38 -74.17 27.02
C TRP A 271 6.91 -74.11 26.56
N ILE A 272 6.60 -73.29 25.54
CA ILE A 272 5.24 -73.22 24.96
C ILE A 272 4.83 -74.57 24.35
N GLU A 273 5.78 -75.28 23.73
CA GLU A 273 5.55 -76.58 23.09
C GLU A 273 5.52 -77.75 24.09
N LYS A 274 6.50 -77.79 25.01
CA LYS A 274 6.80 -78.98 25.83
C LYS A 274 6.43 -78.85 27.31
N GLY A 275 6.00 -77.67 27.75
CA GLY A 275 5.90 -77.32 29.15
C GLY A 275 7.21 -76.73 29.69
N GLU A 276 7.11 -76.08 30.84
CA GLU A 276 8.25 -75.48 31.53
C GLU A 276 9.23 -76.54 32.04
N ASP A 277 10.53 -76.34 31.79
CA ASP A 277 11.61 -77.16 32.32
C ASP A 277 12.44 -76.33 33.32
N THR A 278 12.42 -76.74 34.58
CA THR A 278 13.11 -76.05 35.67
C THR A 278 14.64 -76.09 35.55
N ALA A 279 15.20 -77.02 34.76
CA ALA A 279 16.64 -77.04 34.47
C ALA A 279 17.11 -75.79 33.70
N ASP A 280 16.22 -75.12 32.96
CA ASP A 280 16.54 -73.90 32.21
C ASP A 280 16.58 -72.63 33.10
N HIS A 281 16.05 -72.68 34.32
CA HIS A 281 16.00 -71.50 35.21
C HIS A 281 17.38 -70.90 35.42
N ALA A 282 18.39 -71.75 35.65
CA ALA A 282 19.78 -71.31 35.82
C ALA A 282 20.36 -70.62 34.56
N ALA A 283 19.92 -70.99 33.36
CA ALA A 283 20.34 -70.34 32.12
C ALA A 283 19.66 -68.97 31.94
N LEU A 284 18.37 -68.85 32.27
CA LEU A 284 17.65 -67.58 32.27
C LEU A 284 18.18 -66.62 33.34
N ASP A 285 18.53 -67.13 34.52
CA ASP A 285 19.16 -66.35 35.60
C ASP A 285 20.54 -65.83 35.20
N ALA A 286 21.36 -66.66 34.56
CA ALA A 286 22.64 -66.24 34.02
C ALA A 286 22.48 -65.14 32.95
N ILE A 287 21.50 -65.27 32.05
CA ILE A 287 21.20 -64.24 31.04
C ILE A 287 20.76 -62.93 31.70
N LEU A 288 19.87 -62.98 32.70
CA LEU A 288 19.40 -61.79 33.41
C LEU A 288 20.54 -61.12 34.18
N ALA A 289 21.37 -61.88 34.90
CA ALA A 289 22.51 -61.37 35.63
C ALA A 289 23.58 -60.75 34.70
N GLU A 290 23.86 -61.35 33.54
CA GLU A 290 24.73 -60.76 32.51
C GLU A 290 24.18 -59.45 31.94
N PHE A 291 22.86 -59.41 31.69
CA PHE A 291 22.18 -58.23 31.16
C PHE A 291 22.17 -57.07 32.17
N ASP A 292 21.93 -57.37 33.46
CA ASP A 292 22.05 -56.42 34.56
C ASP A 292 23.49 -55.91 34.71
N ALA A 293 24.49 -56.81 34.69
CA ALA A 293 25.91 -56.44 34.80
C ALA A 293 26.40 -55.58 33.62
N ALA A 294 25.85 -55.79 32.42
CA ALA A 294 26.13 -54.95 31.25
C ALA A 294 25.45 -53.58 31.30
N THR A 295 24.40 -53.42 32.12
CA THR A 295 23.54 -52.24 32.09
C THR A 295 24.32 -50.93 32.32
N PRO A 296 25.17 -50.77 33.36
CA PRO A 296 25.92 -49.53 33.59
C PRO A 296 26.88 -49.15 32.46
N ALA A 297 27.42 -50.14 31.73
CA ALA A 297 28.35 -49.89 30.62
C ALA A 297 27.65 -49.28 29.39
N PHE A 298 26.35 -49.57 29.20
CA PHE A 298 25.56 -49.04 28.09
C PHE A 298 24.59 -47.92 28.47
N ALA A 299 24.29 -47.73 29.76
CA ALA A 299 23.38 -46.68 30.24
C ALA A 299 23.77 -45.28 29.73
N LEU A 300 25.04 -44.88 29.88
CA LEU A 300 25.54 -43.59 29.38
C LEU A 300 25.39 -43.43 27.85
N LEU A 301 25.60 -44.52 27.09
CA LEU A 301 25.45 -44.51 25.63
C LEU A 301 23.97 -44.44 25.22
N ALA A 302 23.10 -45.16 25.94
CA ALA A 302 21.67 -45.12 25.74
C ALA A 302 21.08 -43.73 26.06
N ASP A 303 21.47 -43.13 27.19
CA ASP A 303 20.99 -41.80 27.60
C ASP A 303 21.48 -40.71 26.63
N ALA A 304 22.76 -40.75 26.24
CA ALA A 304 23.31 -39.86 25.22
C ALA A 304 22.59 -40.02 23.87
N GLY A 305 22.26 -41.26 23.49
CA GLY A 305 21.49 -41.60 22.29
C GLY A 305 20.06 -41.05 22.33
N HIS A 306 19.30 -41.29 23.40
CA HIS A 306 17.95 -40.75 23.57
C HIS A 306 17.95 -39.22 23.60
N ALA A 307 18.91 -38.60 24.28
CA ALA A 307 19.06 -37.15 24.29
C ALA A 307 19.42 -36.59 22.89
N ALA A 308 20.22 -37.32 22.10
CA ALA A 308 20.54 -36.96 20.72
C ALA A 308 19.33 -37.09 19.78
N ILE A 309 18.59 -38.20 19.84
CA ILE A 309 17.35 -38.41 19.08
C ILE A 309 16.30 -37.34 19.45
N GLY A 310 16.15 -37.04 20.75
CA GLY A 310 15.24 -35.98 21.22
C GLY A 310 15.65 -34.57 20.76
N ARG A 311 16.94 -34.30 20.57
CA ARG A 311 17.42 -33.06 19.93
C ARG A 311 17.16 -33.07 18.42
N ALA A 312 17.45 -34.18 17.73
CA ALA A 312 17.24 -34.31 16.29
C ALA A 312 15.77 -34.10 15.91
N ARG A 313 14.84 -34.74 16.64
CA ARG A 313 13.40 -34.59 16.40
C ARG A 313 12.91 -33.15 16.57
N ARG A 314 13.37 -32.44 17.61
CA ARG A 314 13.05 -31.02 17.78
C ARG A 314 13.59 -30.18 16.62
N LEU A 315 14.81 -30.45 16.15
CA LEU A 315 15.37 -29.77 14.98
C LEU A 315 14.61 -30.09 13.67
N GLU A 316 14.03 -31.28 13.54
CA GLU A 316 13.14 -31.63 12.41
C GLU A 316 11.81 -30.87 12.51
N ASP A 317 11.18 -30.85 13.68
CA ASP A 317 9.93 -30.10 13.93
C ASP A 317 10.15 -28.58 13.70
N ASP A 318 11.23 -28.02 14.24
CA ASP A 318 11.65 -26.62 14.03
C ASP A 318 11.93 -26.35 12.54
N LEU A 319 12.54 -27.28 11.81
CA LEU A 319 12.83 -27.14 10.38
C LEU A 319 11.56 -27.10 9.53
N GLU A 320 10.56 -27.94 9.83
CA GLU A 320 9.27 -27.91 9.13
C GLU A 320 8.48 -26.63 9.45
N GLN A 321 8.50 -26.15 10.70
CA GLN A 321 7.93 -24.85 11.04
C GLN A 321 8.62 -23.71 10.27
N ASN A 322 9.95 -23.65 10.29
CA ASN A 322 10.71 -22.63 9.55
C ASN A 322 10.46 -22.67 8.03
N LYS A 323 10.24 -23.85 7.44
CA LYS A 323 9.85 -23.99 6.03
C LYS A 323 8.47 -23.39 5.76
N ALA A 324 7.50 -23.60 6.64
CA ALA A 324 6.16 -23.04 6.52
C ALA A 324 6.18 -21.50 6.64
N GLU A 325 6.91 -20.97 7.63
CA GLU A 325 7.10 -19.52 7.81
C GLU A 325 7.81 -18.89 6.59
N LEU A 326 8.85 -19.53 6.05
CA LEU A 326 9.52 -19.07 4.83
C LEU A 326 8.61 -19.09 3.60
N ALA A 327 7.68 -20.04 3.49
CA ALA A 327 6.73 -20.12 2.38
C ALA A 327 5.73 -18.95 2.41
N GLU A 328 5.15 -18.63 3.56
CA GLU A 328 4.27 -17.46 3.70
C GLU A 328 5.03 -16.14 3.56
N ALA A 329 6.27 -16.03 4.08
CA ALA A 329 7.10 -14.85 3.88
C ALA A 329 7.40 -14.58 2.39
N ARG A 330 7.68 -15.63 1.59
CA ARG A 330 7.86 -15.51 0.13
C ARG A 330 6.60 -15.06 -0.60
N LYS A 331 5.43 -15.56 -0.19
CA LYS A 331 4.13 -15.17 -0.74
C LYS A 331 3.79 -13.72 -0.43
N ALA A 332 4.05 -13.27 0.81
CA ALA A 332 3.90 -11.87 1.20
C ALA A 332 4.85 -10.94 0.42
N ALA A 333 6.11 -11.36 0.21
CA ALA A 333 7.06 -10.62 -0.61
C ALA A 333 6.58 -10.44 -2.06
N ALA A 334 6.11 -11.52 -2.70
CA ALA A 334 5.57 -11.47 -4.06
C ALA A 334 4.34 -10.54 -4.19
N GLN A 335 3.42 -10.57 -3.22
CA GLN A 335 2.29 -9.64 -3.16
C GLN A 335 2.72 -8.18 -2.99
N MET A 336 3.78 -7.94 -2.21
CA MET A 336 4.31 -6.60 -1.98
C MET A 336 5.04 -6.05 -3.21
N GLU A 337 5.66 -6.92 -4.01
CA GLU A 337 6.30 -6.59 -5.30
C GLU A 337 5.24 -6.23 -6.36
N GLU A 338 4.16 -7.02 -6.48
CA GLU A 338 3.02 -6.70 -7.36
C GLU A 338 2.32 -5.37 -6.98
N ALA A 339 2.16 -5.13 -5.68
CA ALA A 339 1.62 -3.87 -5.16
C ALA A 339 2.56 -2.68 -5.47
N PHE A 340 3.88 -2.88 -5.36
CA PHE A 340 4.87 -1.85 -5.68
C PHE A 340 4.85 -1.48 -7.17
N GLU A 341 4.84 -2.48 -8.09
CA GLU A 341 4.69 -2.21 -9.53
C GLU A 341 3.41 -1.43 -9.85
N THR A 342 2.31 -1.75 -9.18
CA THR A 342 1.02 -1.06 -9.37
C THR A 342 1.10 0.41 -8.95
N VAL A 343 1.72 0.69 -7.80
CA VAL A 343 1.95 2.07 -7.32
C VAL A 343 2.91 2.83 -8.23
N GLU A 344 3.96 2.18 -8.73
CA GLU A 344 4.94 2.82 -9.62
C GLU A 344 4.30 3.24 -10.96
N ARG A 345 3.45 2.38 -11.56
CA ARG A 345 2.67 2.73 -12.76
C ARG A 345 1.74 3.92 -12.52
N ALA A 346 0.94 3.88 -11.45
CA ALA A 346 0.05 4.99 -11.10
C ALA A 346 0.81 6.31 -10.83
N ALA A 347 2.00 6.23 -10.24
CA ALA A 347 2.87 7.39 -10.04
C ALA A 347 3.47 7.92 -11.36
N ALA A 348 3.74 7.07 -12.34
CA ALA A 348 4.17 7.48 -13.68
C ALA A 348 3.05 8.20 -14.43
N ASP A 349 1.83 7.65 -14.42
CA ASP A 349 0.65 8.26 -15.04
C ASP A 349 0.35 9.64 -14.43
N THR A 350 0.33 9.74 -13.09
CA THR A 350 0.13 11.01 -12.37
C THR A 350 1.20 12.06 -12.74
N ARG A 351 2.45 11.65 -12.96
CA ARG A 351 3.53 12.57 -13.41
C ARG A 351 3.29 13.07 -14.84
N ALA A 352 2.78 12.22 -15.73
CA ALA A 352 2.44 12.60 -17.09
C ALA A 352 1.27 13.61 -17.13
N GLU A 353 0.19 13.34 -16.39
CA GLU A 353 -0.95 14.27 -16.25
C GLU A 353 -0.53 15.62 -15.66
N LEU A 354 0.32 15.62 -14.63
CA LEU A 354 0.87 16.84 -14.03
C LEU A 354 1.69 17.65 -15.04
N GLN A 355 2.50 16.99 -15.87
CA GLN A 355 3.30 17.66 -16.90
C GLN A 355 2.42 18.27 -17.99
N GLN A 356 1.41 17.55 -18.46
CA GLN A 356 0.42 18.07 -19.43
C GLN A 356 -0.34 19.28 -18.85
N THR A 357 -0.76 19.19 -17.59
CA THR A 357 -1.47 20.27 -16.89
C THR A 357 -0.61 21.52 -16.74
N LYS A 358 0.70 21.37 -16.44
CA LYS A 358 1.65 22.49 -16.41
C LYS A 358 1.78 23.17 -17.76
N SER A 359 1.98 22.42 -18.85
CA SER A 359 2.08 23.02 -20.20
C SER A 359 0.79 23.76 -20.61
N ALA A 360 -0.38 23.23 -20.26
CA ALA A 360 -1.66 23.89 -20.52
C ALA A 360 -1.84 25.18 -19.70
N LEU A 361 -1.33 25.21 -18.47
CA LEU A 361 -1.34 26.41 -17.61
C LEU A 361 -0.38 27.48 -18.15
N GLU A 362 0.81 27.10 -18.60
CA GLU A 362 1.80 28.00 -19.22
C GLU A 362 1.24 28.63 -20.49
N GLN A 363 0.61 27.84 -21.38
CA GLN A 363 -0.06 28.35 -22.57
C GLN A 363 -1.17 29.36 -22.22
N ARG A 364 -2.11 28.99 -21.32
CA ARG A 364 -3.20 29.88 -20.89
C ARG A 364 -2.69 31.17 -20.25
N ARG A 365 -1.57 31.11 -19.53
CA ARG A 365 -0.94 32.31 -18.96
C ARG A 365 -0.44 33.22 -20.08
N HIS A 366 0.19 32.68 -21.12
CA HIS A 366 0.65 33.48 -22.26
C HIS A 366 -0.52 34.12 -23.01
N GLU A 367 -1.57 33.36 -23.31
CA GLU A 367 -2.82 33.87 -23.92
C GLU A 367 -3.45 35.01 -23.08
N ALA A 368 -3.40 34.91 -21.75
CA ALA A 368 -3.88 35.95 -20.84
C ALA A 368 -2.97 37.20 -20.83
N GLU A 369 -1.65 37.04 -20.91
CA GLU A 369 -0.67 38.13 -21.05
C GLU A 369 -0.88 38.91 -22.37
N GLU A 370 -1.05 38.20 -23.49
CA GLU A 370 -1.38 38.81 -24.79
C GLU A 370 -2.72 39.56 -24.76
N THR A 371 -3.75 38.94 -24.18
CA THR A 371 -5.09 39.55 -24.04
C THR A 371 -5.04 40.81 -23.18
N ALA A 372 -4.24 40.83 -22.11
CA ALA A 372 -4.08 41.98 -21.24
C ALA A 372 -3.40 43.17 -21.97
N GLU A 373 -2.36 42.91 -22.77
CA GLU A 373 -1.69 43.97 -23.54
C GLU A 373 -2.59 44.49 -24.68
N ALA A 374 -3.33 43.61 -25.37
CA ALA A 374 -4.31 44.02 -26.36
C ALA A 374 -5.44 44.90 -25.75
N LEU A 375 -5.91 44.56 -24.55
CA LEU A 375 -6.89 45.37 -23.81
C LEU A 375 -6.31 46.73 -23.41
N LYS A 376 -5.05 46.79 -22.98
CA LYS A 376 -4.35 48.04 -22.66
C LYS A 376 -4.25 48.96 -23.88
N GLN A 377 -3.78 48.46 -25.02
CA GLN A 377 -3.71 49.23 -26.28
C GLN A 377 -5.09 49.70 -26.74
N THR A 378 -6.15 48.91 -26.51
CA THR A 378 -7.53 49.28 -26.83
C THR A 378 -8.01 50.42 -25.93
N ARG A 379 -7.66 50.42 -24.63
CA ARG A 379 -7.97 51.53 -23.71
C ARG A 379 -7.23 52.82 -24.06
N GLU A 380 -5.97 52.73 -24.45
CA GLU A 380 -5.19 53.90 -24.91
C GLU A 380 -5.84 54.53 -26.15
N LYS A 381 -6.16 53.71 -27.18
CA LYS A 381 -6.89 54.18 -28.38
C LYS A 381 -8.26 54.77 -28.07
N LEU A 382 -8.97 54.24 -27.06
CA LEU A 382 -10.27 54.77 -26.64
C LEU A 382 -10.11 56.16 -26.00
N ALA A 383 -9.12 56.33 -25.11
CA ALA A 383 -8.82 57.62 -24.49
C ALA A 383 -8.43 58.69 -25.53
N ASP A 384 -7.59 58.33 -26.51
CA ASP A 384 -7.23 59.21 -27.63
C ASP A 384 -8.47 59.61 -28.46
N ALA A 385 -9.37 58.66 -28.73
CA ALA A 385 -10.61 58.91 -29.46
C ALA A 385 -11.60 59.81 -28.68
N GLU A 386 -11.69 59.63 -27.36
CA GLU A 386 -12.51 60.47 -26.48
C GLU A 386 -11.95 61.92 -26.43
N ALA A 387 -10.64 62.08 -26.29
CA ALA A 387 -9.98 63.40 -26.32
C ALA A 387 -10.16 64.10 -27.70
N ALA A 388 -10.04 63.34 -28.79
CA ALA A 388 -10.31 63.85 -30.14
C ALA A 388 -11.78 64.27 -30.32
N ARG A 389 -12.74 63.51 -29.76
CA ARG A 389 -14.16 63.87 -29.79
C ARG A 389 -14.44 65.16 -29.02
N GLN A 390 -13.91 65.29 -27.80
CA GLN A 390 -14.08 66.50 -26.99
C GLN A 390 -13.53 67.74 -27.72
N LYS A 391 -12.33 67.64 -28.31
CA LYS A 391 -11.75 68.74 -29.10
C LYS A 391 -12.59 69.11 -30.32
N ALA A 392 -13.26 68.13 -30.96
CA ALA A 392 -14.17 68.39 -32.07
C ALA A 392 -15.48 69.06 -31.61
N GLU A 393 -16.02 68.69 -30.44
CA GLU A 393 -17.19 69.33 -29.83
C GLU A 393 -16.89 70.80 -29.44
N GLU A 394 -15.71 71.07 -28.88
CA GLU A 394 -15.23 72.42 -28.57
C GLU A 394 -15.09 73.27 -29.84
N ALA A 395 -14.41 72.75 -30.88
CA ALA A 395 -14.24 73.45 -32.16
C ALA A 395 -15.57 73.71 -32.89
N HIS A 396 -16.51 72.76 -32.86
CA HIS A 396 -17.85 72.94 -33.42
C HIS A 396 -18.65 74.02 -32.66
N THR A 397 -18.49 74.08 -31.33
CA THR A 397 -19.12 75.11 -30.50
C THR A 397 -18.57 76.50 -30.81
N GLN A 398 -17.26 76.64 -30.97
CA GLN A 398 -16.62 77.90 -31.36
C GLN A 398 -17.05 78.34 -32.77
N ALA A 399 -17.00 77.45 -33.76
CA ALA A 399 -17.42 77.75 -35.14
C ALA A 399 -18.89 78.21 -35.21
N ARG A 400 -19.76 77.67 -34.35
CA ARG A 400 -21.15 78.11 -34.23
C ARG A 400 -21.27 79.54 -33.67
N GLN A 401 -20.45 79.90 -32.67
CA GLN A 401 -20.43 81.27 -32.12
C GLN A 401 -19.94 82.28 -33.15
N GLU A 402 -18.89 81.94 -33.91
CA GLU A 402 -18.36 82.78 -34.99
C GLU A 402 -19.40 82.99 -36.11
N ALA A 403 -20.16 81.94 -36.48
CA ALA A 403 -21.22 82.06 -37.48
C ALA A 403 -22.40 82.93 -37.01
N GLU A 404 -22.76 82.87 -35.72
CA GLU A 404 -23.79 83.71 -35.11
C GLU A 404 -23.36 85.20 -35.10
N ALA A 405 -22.10 85.48 -34.78
CA ALA A 405 -21.53 86.84 -34.81
C ALA A 405 -21.49 87.43 -36.23
N ALA A 406 -20.98 86.67 -37.22
CA ALA A 406 -20.95 87.08 -38.61
C ALA A 406 -22.35 87.36 -39.19
N ARG A 407 -23.37 86.61 -38.73
CA ARG A 407 -24.77 86.87 -39.08
C ARG A 407 -25.27 88.20 -38.53
N GLN A 408 -24.94 88.54 -37.27
CA GLN A 408 -25.33 89.82 -36.67
C GLN A 408 -24.68 91.02 -37.40
N GLU A 409 -23.41 90.91 -37.80
CA GLU A 409 -22.76 91.93 -38.63
C GLU A 409 -23.44 92.10 -39.99
N ALA A 410 -23.81 91.00 -40.65
CA ALA A 410 -24.52 91.03 -41.93
C ALA A 410 -25.91 91.69 -41.82
N GLU A 411 -26.65 91.44 -40.73
CA GLU A 411 -27.93 92.10 -40.46
C GLU A 411 -27.77 93.61 -40.20
N GLN A 412 -26.72 94.04 -39.49
CA GLN A 412 -26.38 95.46 -39.31
C GLN A 412 -26.00 96.13 -40.64
N ALA A 413 -25.17 95.49 -41.46
CA ALA A 413 -24.81 96.00 -42.79
C ALA A 413 -26.04 96.15 -43.70
N ALA A 414 -26.97 95.19 -43.67
CA ALA A 414 -28.22 95.25 -44.41
C ALA A 414 -29.21 96.33 -43.89
N ALA A 415 -29.13 96.70 -42.62
CA ALA A 415 -29.88 97.85 -42.08
C ALA A 415 -29.27 99.18 -42.55
N LEU A 416 -27.95 99.34 -42.48
CA LEU A 416 -27.24 100.53 -42.94
C LEU A 416 -27.43 100.79 -44.44
N ASN A 417 -27.38 99.74 -45.26
CA ASN A 417 -27.53 99.86 -46.72
C ASN A 417 -28.95 100.30 -47.12
N ARG A 418 -29.99 99.93 -46.35
CA ARG A 418 -31.37 100.41 -46.54
C ARG A 418 -31.47 101.92 -46.27
N ASP A 419 -30.91 102.40 -45.16
CA ASP A 419 -30.88 103.84 -44.83
C ASP A 419 -30.17 104.67 -45.91
N LEU A 420 -29.02 104.20 -46.40
CA LEU A 420 -28.28 104.84 -47.49
C LEU A 420 -29.10 104.92 -48.79
N SER A 421 -29.86 103.86 -49.14
CA SER A 421 -30.75 103.88 -50.31
C SER A 421 -31.84 104.95 -50.19
N THR A 422 -32.49 105.07 -49.02
CA THR A 422 -33.53 106.09 -48.80
C THR A 422 -32.99 107.52 -48.92
N ARG A 423 -31.74 107.77 -48.47
CA ARG A 423 -31.06 109.06 -48.64
C ARG A 423 -30.75 109.36 -50.12
N LEU A 424 -30.38 108.34 -50.89
CA LEU A 424 -30.13 108.47 -52.34
C LEU A 424 -31.40 108.85 -53.11
N ASP A 425 -32.52 108.17 -52.86
CA ASP A 425 -33.81 108.48 -53.49
C ASP A 425 -34.26 109.93 -53.19
N THR A 426 -34.01 110.39 -51.97
CA THR A 426 -34.28 111.78 -51.57
C THR A 426 -33.49 112.79 -52.42
N ARG A 427 -32.18 112.53 -52.66
CA ARG A 427 -31.33 113.38 -53.50
C ARG A 427 -31.69 113.33 -54.99
N PHE A 428 -32.13 112.18 -55.50
CA PHE A 428 -32.60 112.08 -56.89
C PHE A 428 -33.83 112.96 -57.15
N ASN A 429 -34.76 113.04 -56.19
CA ASN A 429 -35.94 113.91 -56.30
C ASN A 429 -35.57 115.41 -56.29
N GLU A 430 -34.60 115.84 -55.46
CA GLU A 430 -34.12 117.23 -55.47
C GLU A 430 -33.49 117.63 -56.83
N ILE A 431 -32.72 116.74 -57.45
CA ILE A 431 -32.08 116.97 -58.75
C ILE A 431 -33.11 117.07 -59.89
N ALA A 432 -34.19 116.28 -59.82
CA ALA A 432 -35.29 116.35 -60.78
C ALA A 432 -36.00 117.72 -60.76
N GLU A 433 -36.19 118.30 -59.57
CA GLU A 433 -36.86 119.60 -59.41
C GLU A 433 -35.98 120.76 -59.93
N ILE A 434 -34.68 120.75 -59.62
CA ILE A 434 -33.70 121.71 -60.17
C ILE A 434 -33.65 121.65 -61.70
N SER A 435 -33.70 120.44 -62.27
CA SER A 435 -33.69 120.23 -63.72
C SER A 435 -34.93 120.79 -64.42
N ARG A 436 -36.06 120.92 -63.71
CA ARG A 436 -37.31 121.52 -64.22
C ARG A 436 -37.23 123.04 -64.29
N LEU A 437 -36.61 123.66 -63.28
CA LEU A 437 -36.42 125.11 -63.20
C LEU A 437 -35.45 125.65 -64.26
N LEU A 438 -34.39 124.92 -64.62
CA LEU A 438 -33.45 125.34 -65.66
C LEU A 438 -34.12 125.50 -67.04
N ARG A 439 -34.93 124.52 -67.45
CA ARG A 439 -35.58 124.50 -68.78
C ARG A 439 -36.56 125.66 -68.99
N ALA A 440 -37.15 126.17 -67.90
CA ALA A 440 -38.02 127.34 -67.96
C ALA A 440 -37.26 128.65 -68.27
N ARG A 441 -35.96 128.72 -67.94
CA ARG A 441 -35.14 129.93 -68.08
C ARG A 441 -34.44 130.05 -69.44
N GLU A 442 -34.15 128.93 -70.09
CA GLU A 442 -33.54 128.90 -71.43
C GLU A 442 -34.52 129.40 -72.51
N ALA A 443 -35.82 129.20 -72.32
CA ALA A 443 -36.86 129.64 -73.26
C ALA A 443 -37.05 131.18 -73.32
N GLU A 444 -36.72 131.93 -72.27
CA GLU A 444 -36.81 133.40 -72.26
C GLU A 444 -35.68 134.09 -73.05
N VAL A 445 -34.51 133.45 -73.15
CA VAL A 445 -33.29 134.08 -73.69
C VAL A 445 -33.28 134.13 -75.22
N GLU A 446 -33.72 133.06 -75.89
CA GLU A 446 -33.64 132.99 -77.37
C GLU A 446 -34.66 133.90 -78.06
N ALA A 447 -35.79 134.21 -77.41
CA ALA A 447 -36.81 135.13 -77.92
C ALA A 447 -36.32 136.60 -78.01
N GLY A 448 -35.26 136.96 -77.29
CA GLY A 448 -34.68 138.30 -77.34
C GLY A 448 -33.68 138.52 -78.49
N ARG A 449 -33.01 137.46 -78.95
CA ARG A 449 -31.83 137.56 -79.82
C ARG A 449 -32.14 137.92 -81.29
N LEU A 450 -33.33 137.56 -81.78
CA LEU A 450 -33.74 137.72 -83.17
C LEU A 450 -34.32 139.11 -83.54
N ARG A 451 -34.48 140.04 -82.59
CA ARG A 451 -35.03 141.39 -82.86
C ARG A 451 -33.98 142.47 -83.12
N THR A 452 -32.69 142.20 -82.91
CA THR A 452 -31.63 143.22 -82.92
C THR A 452 -30.73 143.22 -84.16
N GLU A 453 -30.75 142.17 -85.00
CA GLU A 453 -29.89 142.10 -86.21
C GLU A 453 -30.45 142.85 -87.43
N GLN A 454 -31.69 143.34 -87.41
CA GLN A 454 -32.37 143.88 -88.59
C GLN A 454 -32.18 145.40 -88.87
N VAL A 455 -31.43 146.14 -88.03
CA VAL A 455 -31.44 147.63 -88.06
C VAL A 455 -30.07 148.29 -88.33
N ALA A 456 -28.94 147.55 -88.23
CA ALA A 456 -27.62 148.19 -88.02
C ALA A 456 -26.55 147.93 -89.12
N SER A 457 -26.90 147.89 -90.42
CA SER A 457 -25.88 147.88 -91.49
C SER A 457 -26.34 148.46 -92.85
N GLN A 458 -26.88 149.68 -92.84
CA GLN A 458 -26.86 150.57 -94.02
C GLN A 458 -26.36 151.97 -93.62
N ALA A 459 -25.39 152.48 -94.40
CA ALA A 459 -24.79 153.82 -94.39
C ALA A 459 -23.62 154.16 -93.41
N ALA A 460 -22.54 154.66 -94.04
CA ALA A 460 -21.30 155.32 -93.55
C ALA A 460 -20.10 154.38 -93.30
N THR A 461 -19.24 154.04 -94.28
CA THR A 461 -18.91 154.64 -95.60
C THR A 461 -18.20 156.00 -95.55
N GLU A 462 -16.86 155.97 -95.68
CA GLU A 462 -15.97 157.07 -96.14
C GLU A 462 -15.81 158.34 -95.23
N LEU A 463 -14.63 158.97 -95.06
CA LEU A 463 -13.26 158.70 -95.53
C LEU A 463 -12.21 159.50 -94.71
N GLY A 464 -11.03 158.91 -94.45
CA GLY A 464 -9.69 159.54 -94.63
C GLY A 464 -9.24 160.71 -93.73
N ARG A 465 -7.95 161.08 -93.56
CA ARG A 465 -6.60 160.67 -94.04
C ARG A 465 -5.59 161.37 -93.08
N ALA A 466 -4.38 160.90 -92.76
CA ALA A 466 -3.66 159.63 -93.03
C ALA A 466 -2.38 159.50 -92.14
N ILE A 467 -1.97 158.27 -91.80
CA ILE A 467 -0.61 157.66 -91.94
C ILE A 467 0.60 158.53 -91.47
N THR A 468 1.42 158.22 -90.45
CA THR A 468 2.22 157.01 -90.07
C THR A 468 2.78 157.29 -88.63
N ALA A 469 3.34 156.39 -87.81
CA ALA A 469 3.81 155.01 -87.99
C ALA A 469 3.78 154.20 -86.68
N VAL A 470 3.28 152.96 -86.76
CA VAL A 470 3.72 151.79 -85.95
C VAL A 470 3.73 151.99 -84.42
N MET A 471 2.56 152.30 -83.83
CA MET A 471 2.27 152.12 -82.40
C MET A 471 0.83 151.56 -82.30
N ASP A 472 0.61 150.35 -81.78
CA ASP A 472 0.65 149.95 -80.35
C ASP A 472 -0.66 150.32 -79.62
N ASN A 473 -1.41 149.32 -79.13
CA ASN A 473 -1.47 148.96 -77.69
C ASN A 473 -2.73 148.14 -77.33
N ARG A 474 -2.52 146.98 -76.67
CA ARG A 474 -3.52 146.15 -75.92
C ARG A 474 -4.69 145.55 -76.73
N ARG A 475 -5.03 144.26 -76.64
CA ARG A 475 -4.54 143.13 -75.81
C ARG A 475 -5.02 141.78 -76.38
N HIS A 476 -4.12 140.82 -76.58
CA HIS A 476 -4.32 139.35 -76.66
C HIS A 476 -2.92 138.69 -76.79
N PRO A 477 -2.71 137.36 -76.70
CA PRO A 477 -3.57 136.30 -76.16
C PRO A 477 -2.87 135.39 -75.08
N PHE A 478 -3.67 134.63 -74.33
CA PHE A 478 -3.45 133.28 -73.76
C PHE A 478 -2.13 132.78 -73.08
N PHE A 479 -2.36 131.91 -72.08
CA PHE A 479 -1.46 130.95 -71.41
C PHE A 479 -0.25 131.46 -70.61
N TRP A 480 -0.43 131.57 -69.29
CA TRP A 480 0.65 131.80 -68.32
C TRP A 480 0.55 130.92 -67.07
N ALA A 481 1.72 130.53 -66.55
CA ALA A 481 1.87 129.57 -65.45
C ALA A 481 1.85 130.20 -64.04
N GLY A 482 1.68 129.33 -63.04
CA GLY A 482 2.42 129.21 -61.78
C GLY A 482 3.00 130.44 -61.06
N ALA A 483 2.67 130.56 -59.77
CA ALA A 483 3.30 131.51 -58.84
C ALA A 483 4.29 130.89 -57.83
N ARG A 484 4.18 129.59 -57.49
CA ARG A 484 4.93 128.98 -56.37
C ARG A 484 6.29 128.39 -56.78
N MET A 485 6.37 127.67 -57.90
CA MET A 485 7.60 126.99 -58.37
C MET A 485 8.74 127.95 -58.73
N ARG A 486 8.43 129.04 -59.45
CA ARG A 486 9.44 130.00 -59.94
C ARG A 486 10.19 130.71 -58.82
N ARG A 487 9.59 130.89 -57.62
CA ARG A 487 10.29 131.47 -56.46
C ARG A 487 11.38 130.55 -55.92
N ALA A 488 11.11 129.24 -55.80
CA ALA A 488 12.06 128.28 -55.24
C ALA A 488 13.32 128.16 -56.11
N ILE A 489 13.14 128.01 -57.43
CA ILE A 489 14.25 127.95 -58.38
C ILE A 489 15.07 129.25 -58.34
N ALA A 490 14.41 130.42 -58.40
CA ALA A 490 15.11 131.71 -58.39
C ALA A 490 15.92 131.97 -57.10
N ILE A 491 15.49 131.44 -55.94
CA ILE A 491 16.24 131.55 -54.68
C ILE A 491 17.52 130.70 -54.75
N VAL A 492 17.42 129.44 -55.16
CA VAL A 492 18.59 128.54 -55.28
C VAL A 492 19.58 129.08 -56.32
N GLN A 493 19.08 129.54 -57.47
CA GLN A 493 19.90 130.04 -58.57
C GLN A 493 20.61 131.37 -58.24
N ARG A 494 19.96 132.28 -57.49
CA ARG A 494 20.58 133.55 -57.04
C ARG A 494 21.54 133.39 -55.85
N SER A 495 21.48 132.29 -55.11
CA SER A 495 22.36 132.07 -53.96
C SER A 495 23.83 131.82 -54.35
N GLY A 496 24.10 131.42 -55.61
CA GLY A 496 25.43 130.98 -56.05
C GLY A 496 25.89 129.64 -55.44
N LEU A 497 25.02 128.96 -54.69
CA LEU A 497 25.30 127.68 -54.03
C LEU A 497 24.93 126.45 -54.87
N PHE A 498 24.47 126.62 -56.11
CA PHE A 498 24.15 125.51 -57.01
C PHE A 498 25.08 125.51 -58.22
N ASP A 499 25.86 124.44 -58.38
CA ASP A 499 26.79 124.25 -59.50
C ASP A 499 26.23 123.15 -60.42
N ALA A 500 25.62 123.56 -61.53
CA ALA A 500 24.92 122.64 -62.44
C ALA A 500 25.87 121.65 -63.14
N GLU A 501 27.09 122.08 -63.50
CA GLU A 501 28.07 121.20 -64.14
C GLU A 501 28.66 120.20 -63.14
N TRP A 502 28.90 120.60 -61.89
CA TRP A 502 29.29 119.68 -60.84
C TRP A 502 28.17 118.69 -60.53
N TYR A 503 26.92 119.16 -60.41
CA TYR A 503 25.76 118.34 -60.06
C TYR A 503 25.52 117.22 -61.09
N LEU A 504 25.57 117.52 -62.39
CA LEU A 504 25.41 116.52 -63.45
C LEU A 504 26.61 115.56 -63.57
N ARG A 505 27.83 115.99 -63.24
CA ARG A 505 29.00 115.09 -63.20
C ARG A 505 29.00 114.16 -61.99
N HIS A 506 28.42 114.57 -60.88
CA HIS A 506 28.42 113.80 -59.64
C HIS A 506 27.20 112.87 -59.51
N TYR A 507 26.05 113.27 -60.09
CA TYR A 507 24.82 112.48 -60.11
C TYR A 507 24.50 112.06 -61.54
N THR A 508 25.18 111.01 -62.01
CA THR A 508 25.08 110.49 -63.38
C THR A 508 23.68 110.01 -63.73
N ASP A 509 22.90 109.55 -62.75
CA ASP A 509 21.49 109.19 -62.90
C ASP A 509 20.61 110.38 -63.33
N VAL A 510 20.92 111.59 -62.87
CA VAL A 510 20.23 112.82 -63.29
C VAL A 510 20.69 113.25 -64.70
N ALA A 511 21.95 113.01 -65.04
CA ALA A 511 22.49 113.29 -66.37
C ALA A 511 21.92 112.34 -67.44
N GLU A 512 21.84 111.04 -67.15
CA GLU A 512 21.23 110.03 -68.03
C GLU A 512 19.72 110.26 -68.21
N ALA A 513 19.03 110.75 -67.18
CA ALA A 513 17.62 111.13 -67.27
C ALA A 513 17.37 112.42 -68.09
N GLY A 514 18.40 113.21 -68.41
CA GLY A 514 18.29 114.44 -69.20
C GLY A 514 17.49 115.57 -68.54
N ILE A 515 17.29 115.51 -67.21
CA ILE A 515 16.47 116.49 -66.46
C ILE A 515 17.31 117.71 -66.08
N ASP A 516 16.73 118.91 -66.23
CA ASP A 516 17.31 120.17 -65.75
C ASP A 516 17.72 120.07 -64.25
N PRO A 517 19.04 120.14 -63.94
CA PRO A 517 19.55 119.76 -62.63
C PRO A 517 19.02 120.66 -61.50
N ILE A 518 18.75 121.95 -61.74
CA ILE A 518 18.20 122.82 -60.68
C ILE A 518 16.72 122.52 -60.41
N LYS A 519 15.95 122.10 -61.42
CA LYS A 519 14.58 121.60 -61.21
C LYS A 519 14.59 120.29 -60.44
N HIS A 520 15.48 119.36 -60.81
CA HIS A 520 15.63 118.09 -60.11
C HIS A 520 15.98 118.29 -58.63
N TYR A 521 16.94 119.17 -58.33
CA TYR A 521 17.35 119.46 -56.96
C TYR A 521 16.22 120.03 -56.10
N VAL A 522 15.44 120.98 -56.63
CA VAL A 522 14.32 121.63 -55.92
C VAL A 522 13.13 120.68 -55.72
N LEU A 523 12.89 119.72 -56.63
CA LEU A 523 11.77 118.78 -56.54
C LEU A 523 12.09 117.53 -55.71
N PHE A 524 13.30 116.98 -55.84
CA PHE A 524 13.67 115.66 -55.33
C PHE A 524 15.01 115.68 -54.58
N GLY A 525 16.06 116.22 -55.21
CA GLY A 525 17.44 116.08 -54.72
C GLY A 525 17.68 116.58 -53.29
N ALA A 526 17.05 117.70 -52.89
CA ALA A 526 17.14 118.21 -51.52
C ALA A 526 16.46 117.31 -50.47
N ARG A 527 15.45 116.51 -50.85
CA ARG A 527 14.79 115.51 -49.99
C ARG A 527 15.55 114.18 -49.96
N GLU A 528 16.30 113.88 -51.03
CA GLU A 528 17.17 112.71 -51.15
C GLU A 528 18.55 112.89 -50.49
N GLY A 529 18.85 114.07 -49.92
CA GLY A 529 20.12 114.36 -49.27
C GLY A 529 21.28 114.63 -50.23
N ARG A 530 21.02 114.90 -51.51
CA ARG A 530 22.05 115.24 -52.51
C ARG A 530 22.64 116.63 -52.24
N HIS A 531 23.91 116.83 -52.59
CA HIS A 531 24.59 118.12 -52.40
C HIS A 531 24.45 119.03 -53.63
N PRO A 532 24.25 120.35 -53.47
CA PRO A 532 24.07 121.27 -54.59
C PRO A 532 25.40 121.74 -55.25
N ASN A 533 26.54 121.52 -54.58
CA ASN A 533 27.87 121.85 -55.07
C ASN A 533 28.95 121.04 -54.29
N GLY A 534 30.19 121.01 -54.81
CA GLY A 534 31.33 120.33 -54.19
C GLY A 534 32.11 121.12 -53.11
N ARG A 535 31.56 122.21 -52.57
CA ARG A 535 32.21 123.08 -51.56
C ARG A 535 31.78 122.83 -50.12
N LEU A 536 30.75 122.02 -49.88
CA LEU A 536 30.42 121.53 -48.54
C LEU A 536 31.22 120.25 -48.28
N LYS A 537 32.27 120.36 -47.45
CA LYS A 537 33.11 119.24 -47.01
C LYS A 537 33.13 119.12 -45.50
N SER A 538 32.78 117.93 -45.01
CA SER A 538 33.66 117.12 -44.16
C SER A 538 33.31 115.65 -44.40
#